data_AF-A0A6I3DUQ6-F1
#
_entry.id   AF-A0A6I3DUQ6-F1
#
_cell.length_a   1.000
_cell.length_b   1.000
_cell.length_c   1.000
_cell.angle_alpha   90.00
_cell.angle_beta   90.00
_cell.angle_gamma   90.00
#
_symmetry.space_group_name_H-M   'P 1'
#
loop_
_entity.id
_entity.type
_entity.pdbx_description
1 polymer ?
#
loop_
_entity_poly.entity_id
_entity_poly.type
_entity_poly.pdbx_seq_one_letter_code
_entity_poly.pdbx_strand_id
1 'polypeptide(L)'
;MPDPLAIAGEELRCARRGAAGLRCHGSSILASWDGSVTAYPLTVPTLNDVVRSRTDLTETDLEGLHALLGEWQILADLSFADLVLWVPGRGGSGFIAVAQGRPTTGPTVLPDDVVGQEADRKEVEHVARAIELGEIVLADAQRLGFDLDVSPVRRAGKVVGAVTRQHASSSAREGGSALEAAYVAS
;
A
#
# COMPACT_ATOMS: atom_id res chain seq x y z
N MET A 1 -5.74 52.27 1.78
CA MET A 1 -4.33 52.44 2.19
C MET A 1 -4.13 51.66 3.48
N PRO A 2 -3.21 50.68 3.55
CA PRO A 2 -2.32 50.21 2.50
C PRO A 2 -2.84 48.96 1.76
N ASP A 3 -2.12 48.63 0.70
CA ASP A 3 -2.38 47.69 -0.38
C ASP A 3 -1.15 46.74 -0.43
N PRO A 4 -1.30 45.42 -0.62
CA PRO A 4 -0.18 44.59 -1.01
C PRO A 4 -0.48 43.76 -2.26
N LEU A 5 -0.76 44.42 -3.39
CA LEU A 5 -0.37 43.90 -4.70
C LEU A 5 1.07 44.31 -5.03
N ALA A 6 2.02 43.53 -4.51
CA ALA A 6 3.38 43.36 -5.03
C ALA A 6 3.86 42.02 -4.46
N ILE A 7 4.15 41.01 -5.28
CA ILE A 7 5.44 40.88 -5.94
C ILE A 7 5.29 39.90 -7.12
N ALA A 8 5.72 40.41 -8.27
CA ALA A 8 6.40 39.77 -9.39
C ALA A 8 6.29 38.25 -9.59
N GLY A 9 5.85 37.87 -10.79
CA GLY A 9 6.18 36.57 -11.36
C GLY A 9 7.68 36.45 -11.66
N GLU A 10 8.20 35.24 -11.57
CA GLU A 10 9.30 34.80 -12.43
C GLU A 10 9.17 33.30 -12.71
N GLU A 11 9.50 32.96 -13.94
CA GLU A 11 9.21 31.73 -14.65
C GLU A 11 9.92 30.47 -14.12
N LEU A 12 9.27 29.35 -14.46
CA LEU A 12 9.84 28.02 -14.69
C LEU A 12 11.33 28.03 -15.09
N ARG A 13 12.15 27.31 -14.33
CA ARG A 13 13.42 26.76 -14.85
C ARG A 13 13.57 25.30 -14.48
N CYS A 14 13.36 24.46 -15.50
CA CYS A 14 13.85 23.09 -15.57
C CYS A 14 15.39 23.13 -15.61
N ALA A 15 16.06 22.61 -14.60
CA ALA A 15 17.51 22.41 -14.60
C ALA A 15 17.82 20.94 -14.28
N ARG A 16 18.17 20.19 -15.33
CA ARG A 16 18.85 18.89 -15.23
C ARG A 16 20.34 19.11 -14.93
N ARG A 17 20.86 18.16 -14.14
CA ARG A 17 22.24 17.63 -14.03
C ARG A 17 23.26 18.36 -13.14
N GLY A 18 23.77 17.59 -12.18
CA GLY A 18 25.07 17.77 -11.55
C GLY A 18 25.37 16.58 -10.65
N ALA A 19 26.21 15.66 -11.12
CA ALA A 19 26.71 14.52 -10.36
C ALA A 19 27.68 15.00 -9.26
N ALA A 20 27.47 14.57 -8.01
CA ALA A 20 28.52 14.29 -7.03
C ALA A 20 27.89 13.87 -5.69
N GLY A 21 28.13 12.62 -5.30
CA GLY A 21 28.26 12.17 -3.91
C GLY A 21 27.25 12.67 -2.88
N LEU A 22 26.11 12.00 -2.79
CA LEU A 22 25.34 11.98 -1.54
C LEU A 22 25.34 10.56 -1.00
N ARG A 23 26.02 10.44 0.14
CA ARG A 23 26.06 9.30 1.04
C ARG A 23 24.64 8.81 1.28
N CYS A 24 24.40 7.52 1.02
CA CYS A 24 23.22 6.83 1.53
C CYS A 24 23.35 6.74 3.05
N HIS A 25 22.87 7.76 3.77
CA HIS A 25 22.41 7.56 5.13
C HIS A 25 21.05 6.88 5.03
N GLY A 26 20.90 5.77 5.75
CA GLY A 26 19.63 5.07 5.89
C GLY A 26 18.54 6.06 6.29
N SER A 27 17.57 6.26 5.43
CA SER A 27 16.40 7.05 5.74
C SER A 27 15.29 6.08 6.13
N SER A 28 15.23 5.88 7.44
CA SER A 28 14.00 5.60 8.16
C SER A 28 12.82 6.31 7.47
N ILE A 29 11.80 5.56 7.06
CA ILE A 29 10.52 6.09 6.55
C ILE A 29 9.78 6.89 7.66
N LEU A 30 10.34 6.96 8.86
CA LEU A 30 9.78 7.72 9.98
C LEU A 30 10.55 9.04 10.18
N ALA A 31 9.79 10.14 10.02
CA ALA A 31 9.98 11.49 10.54
C ALA A 31 10.83 12.50 9.73
N SER A 32 10.14 13.28 8.88
CA SER A 32 10.26 14.75 8.94
C SER A 32 8.91 15.41 8.62
N TRP A 33 8.21 15.87 9.65
CA TRP A 33 7.10 16.81 9.53
C TRP A 33 7.69 18.23 9.63
N ASP A 34 7.55 19.04 8.58
CA ASP A 34 8.06 20.42 8.51
C ASP A 34 7.00 21.48 8.88
N GLY A 35 5.82 21.05 9.35
CA GLY A 35 4.73 21.94 9.73
C GLY A 35 4.02 22.60 8.54
N SER A 36 4.28 22.16 7.31
CA SER A 36 3.44 22.55 6.17
C SER A 36 2.08 21.85 6.27
N VAL A 37 1.01 22.66 6.31
CA VAL A 37 -0.36 22.16 6.21
C VAL A 37 -0.58 21.77 4.75
N THR A 38 -0.36 20.51 4.41
CA THR A 38 -0.79 19.96 3.12
C THR A 38 -2.30 20.12 3.05
N ALA A 39 -2.80 20.83 2.03
CA ALA A 39 -4.23 20.91 1.77
C ALA A 39 -4.77 19.49 1.63
N TYR A 40 -5.66 19.06 2.53
CA TYR A 40 -6.35 17.79 2.39
C TYR A 40 -7.12 17.82 1.06
N PRO A 41 -6.89 16.87 0.13
CA PRO A 41 -7.74 16.77 -1.04
C PRO A 41 -9.18 16.59 -0.56
N LEU A 42 -10.07 17.49 -0.98
CA LEU A 42 -11.49 17.50 -0.57
C LEU A 42 -12.27 16.27 -1.11
N THR A 43 -11.61 15.37 -1.83
CA THR A 43 -12.20 14.19 -2.45
C THR A 43 -11.34 12.98 -2.12
N VAL A 44 -11.91 12.01 -1.40
CA VAL A 44 -11.33 10.67 -1.26
C VAL A 44 -11.38 10.00 -2.63
N PRO A 45 -10.24 9.62 -3.22
CA PRO A 45 -10.23 9.00 -4.55
C PRO A 45 -10.97 7.66 -4.50
N THR A 46 -11.95 7.49 -5.39
CA THR A 46 -12.64 6.20 -5.51
C THR A 46 -11.81 5.24 -6.35
N LEU A 47 -12.10 3.93 -6.24
CA LEU A 47 -11.51 2.90 -7.12
C LEU A 47 -11.57 3.31 -8.60
N ASN A 48 -12.72 3.81 -9.04
CA ASN A 48 -12.94 4.24 -10.42
C ASN A 48 -12.00 5.40 -10.81
N ASP A 49 -11.84 6.38 -9.93
CA ASP A 49 -10.98 7.54 -10.19
C ASP A 49 -9.52 7.10 -10.38
N VAL A 50 -9.05 6.21 -9.51
CA VAL A 50 -7.66 5.71 -9.55
C VAL A 50 -7.44 4.81 -10.77
N VAL A 51 -8.34 3.85 -11.01
CA VAL A 51 -8.18 2.86 -12.08
C VAL A 51 -8.27 3.49 -13.46
N ARG A 52 -9.29 4.34 -13.71
CA ARG A 52 -9.50 4.95 -15.04
C ARG A 52 -8.39 5.93 -15.43
N SER A 53 -7.85 6.67 -14.46
CA SER A 53 -6.85 7.71 -14.75
C SER A 53 -5.42 7.16 -14.83
N ARG A 54 -5.10 6.06 -14.14
CA ARG A 54 -3.70 5.65 -13.91
C ARG A 54 -3.37 4.22 -14.28
N THR A 55 -4.31 3.43 -14.81
CA THR A 55 -4.07 2.02 -15.16
C THR A 55 -4.49 1.71 -16.60
N ASP A 56 -4.12 0.52 -17.06
CA ASP A 56 -4.53 -0.06 -18.34
C ASP A 56 -5.58 -1.18 -18.17
N LEU A 57 -6.30 -1.16 -17.04
CA LEU A 57 -7.39 -2.11 -16.77
C LEU A 57 -8.63 -1.76 -17.60
N THR A 58 -9.31 -2.80 -18.09
CA THR A 58 -10.55 -2.65 -18.86
C THR A 58 -11.77 -2.49 -17.95
N GLU A 59 -12.91 -2.07 -18.50
CA GLU A 59 -14.17 -2.00 -17.74
C GLU A 59 -14.56 -3.38 -17.15
N THR A 60 -14.34 -4.46 -17.90
CA THR A 60 -14.60 -5.84 -17.45
C THR A 60 -13.67 -6.29 -16.32
N ASP A 61 -12.44 -5.78 -16.29
CA ASP A 61 -11.53 -5.98 -15.16
C ASP A 61 -12.04 -5.23 -13.93
N LEU A 62 -12.48 -3.98 -14.11
CA LEU A 62 -13.01 -3.12 -13.07
C LEU A 62 -14.30 -3.66 -12.43
N GLU A 63 -15.24 -4.18 -13.23
CA GLU A 63 -16.42 -4.91 -12.73
C GLU A 63 -16.02 -6.10 -11.86
N GLY A 64 -14.98 -6.83 -12.28
CA GLY A 64 -14.42 -7.94 -11.51
C GLY A 64 -13.82 -7.52 -10.18
N LEU A 65 -13.09 -6.40 -10.17
CA LEU A 65 -12.54 -5.84 -8.95
C LEU A 65 -13.66 -5.33 -8.02
N HIS A 66 -14.72 -4.72 -8.55
CA HIS A 66 -15.88 -4.35 -7.74
C HIS A 66 -16.56 -5.56 -7.10
N ALA A 67 -16.72 -6.65 -7.84
CA ALA A 67 -17.25 -7.89 -7.28
C ALA A 67 -16.35 -8.45 -6.15
N LEU A 68 -15.02 -8.41 -6.33
CA LEU A 68 -14.07 -8.80 -5.27
C LEU A 68 -14.24 -7.93 -4.02
N LEU A 69 -14.34 -6.61 -4.18
CA LEU A 69 -14.43 -5.67 -3.07
C LEU A 69 -15.79 -5.68 -2.35
N GLY A 70 -16.86 -6.18 -3.00
CA GLY A 70 -18.21 -6.17 -2.44
C GLY A 70 -18.33 -6.89 -1.08
N GLU A 71 -17.57 -7.97 -0.88
CA GLU A 71 -17.65 -8.80 0.32
C GLU A 71 -16.29 -9.03 1.00
N TRP A 72 -15.23 -8.35 0.54
CA TRP A 72 -13.89 -8.58 1.08
C TRP A 72 -13.72 -8.16 2.55
N GLN A 73 -14.66 -7.39 3.12
CA GLN A 73 -14.64 -7.06 4.53
C GLN A 73 -14.78 -8.32 5.40
N ILE A 74 -15.60 -9.30 4.96
CA ILE A 74 -15.71 -10.61 5.62
C ILE A 74 -14.36 -11.33 5.58
N LEU A 75 -13.62 -11.21 4.47
CA LEU A 75 -12.28 -11.79 4.34
C LEU A 75 -11.30 -11.12 5.32
N ALA A 76 -11.34 -9.80 5.45
CA ALA A 76 -10.50 -9.06 6.40
C ALA A 76 -10.79 -9.50 7.85
N ASP A 77 -12.06 -9.56 8.23
CA ASP A 77 -12.48 -9.93 9.59
C ASP A 77 -12.16 -11.39 9.95
N LEU A 78 -12.36 -12.33 9.02
CA LEU A 78 -12.09 -13.76 9.24
C LEU A 78 -10.58 -14.07 9.25
N SER A 79 -9.79 -13.27 8.52
CA SER A 79 -8.33 -13.43 8.49
C SER A 79 -7.59 -12.58 9.53
N PHE A 80 -8.31 -11.74 10.29
CA PHE A 80 -7.74 -10.79 11.24
C PHE A 80 -6.63 -9.92 10.61
N ALA A 81 -6.81 -9.53 9.35
CA ALA A 81 -5.74 -8.96 8.55
C ALA A 81 -6.20 -7.75 7.75
N ASP A 82 -5.28 -6.81 7.57
CA ASP A 82 -5.41 -5.71 6.63
C ASP A 82 -5.24 -6.24 5.21
N LEU A 83 -6.15 -5.83 4.34
CA LEU A 83 -6.14 -6.16 2.92
C LEU A 83 -5.83 -4.90 2.11
N VAL A 84 -4.92 -5.02 1.14
CA VAL A 84 -4.68 -3.95 0.16
C VAL A 84 -4.70 -4.56 -1.23
N LEU A 85 -5.52 -4.00 -2.11
CA LEU A 85 -5.56 -4.38 -3.52
C LEU A 85 -4.60 -3.49 -4.30
N TRP A 86 -3.61 -4.10 -4.92
CA TRP A 86 -2.64 -3.45 -5.79
C TRP A 86 -2.89 -3.81 -7.24
N VAL A 87 -2.78 -2.83 -8.14
CA VAL A 87 -2.89 -3.04 -9.59
C VAL A 87 -1.68 -2.45 -10.30
N PRO A 88 -1.28 -2.97 -11.48
CA PRO A 88 -0.23 -2.37 -12.28
C PRO A 88 -0.62 -0.97 -12.75
N GLY A 89 0.29 -0.01 -12.61
CA GLY A 89 0.18 1.32 -13.19
C GLY A 89 0.33 1.27 -14.71
N ARG A 90 -0.23 2.29 -15.38
CA ARG A 90 -0.21 2.43 -16.85
C ARG A 90 1.21 2.36 -17.39
N GLY A 91 1.40 1.59 -18.46
CA GLY A 91 2.70 1.47 -19.14
C GLY A 91 3.82 0.91 -18.25
N GLY A 92 3.49 0.24 -17.14
CA GLY A 92 4.48 -0.32 -16.22
C GLY A 92 5.13 0.71 -15.29
N SER A 93 4.43 1.82 -14.98
CA SER A 93 4.93 2.87 -14.08
C SER A 93 5.16 2.44 -12.64
N GLY A 94 4.73 1.22 -12.27
CA GLY A 94 4.80 0.69 -10.91
C GLY A 94 3.47 0.03 -10.55
N PHE A 95 3.09 0.17 -9.29
CA PHE A 95 1.86 -0.38 -8.72
C PHE A 95 1.09 0.70 -7.99
N ILE A 96 -0.23 0.55 -7.96
CA ILE A 96 -1.12 1.50 -7.31
C ILE A 96 -2.03 0.73 -6.36
N ALA A 97 -2.10 1.18 -5.11
CA ALA A 97 -3.08 0.68 -4.16
C ALA A 97 -4.44 1.30 -4.48
N VAL A 98 -5.44 0.47 -4.77
CA VAL A 98 -6.74 0.94 -5.26
C VAL A 98 -7.89 0.68 -4.31
N ALA A 99 -7.66 -0.13 -3.28
CA ALA A 99 -8.59 -0.34 -2.19
C ALA A 99 -7.84 -0.79 -0.94
N GLN A 100 -8.39 -0.47 0.23
CA GLN A 100 -7.92 -0.96 1.53
C GLN A 100 -9.11 -1.49 2.35
N GLY A 101 -8.94 -2.67 2.94
CA GLY A 101 -9.86 -3.28 3.89
C GLY A 101 -9.13 -3.46 5.23
N ARG A 102 -9.80 -3.11 6.33
CA ARG A 102 -9.23 -3.24 7.68
C ARG A 102 -10.10 -4.19 8.50
N PRO A 103 -9.52 -5.09 9.32
CA PRO A 103 -10.31 -5.94 10.18
C PRO A 103 -11.01 -5.09 11.24
N THR A 104 -12.28 -5.37 11.50
CA THR A 104 -13.06 -4.83 12.62
C THR A 104 -12.90 -5.68 13.88
N THR A 105 -12.39 -6.90 13.72
CA THR A 105 -12.23 -7.92 14.76
C THR A 105 -10.85 -7.90 15.44
N GLY A 106 -9.95 -6.98 15.05
CA GLY A 106 -8.59 -6.93 15.58
C GLY A 106 -7.83 -5.64 15.25
N PRO A 107 -6.61 -5.47 15.78
CA PRO A 107 -5.78 -4.31 15.48
C PRO A 107 -5.30 -4.33 14.03
N THR A 108 -5.20 -3.14 13.43
CA THR A 108 -4.58 -2.93 12.11
C THR A 108 -3.06 -2.75 12.24
N VAL A 109 -2.30 -3.33 11.32
CA VAL A 109 -0.87 -3.06 11.11
C VAL A 109 -0.62 -1.95 10.09
N LEU A 110 -1.67 -1.50 9.38
CA LEU A 110 -1.62 -0.46 8.36
C LEU A 110 -2.58 0.71 8.71
N PRO A 111 -2.21 1.57 9.66
CA PRO A 111 -3.09 2.64 10.15
C PRO A 111 -3.32 3.75 9.12
N ASP A 112 -2.35 3.98 8.25
CA ASP A 112 -2.41 5.00 7.21
C ASP A 112 -3.37 4.60 6.07
N ASP A 113 -4.02 5.58 5.47
CA ASP A 113 -4.80 5.38 4.24
C ASP A 113 -3.84 5.26 3.06
N VAL A 114 -3.86 4.09 2.41
CA VAL A 114 -2.98 3.79 1.28
C VAL A 114 -3.67 3.90 -0.06
N VAL A 115 -4.97 4.19 -0.12
CA VAL A 115 -5.70 4.25 -1.39
C VAL A 115 -5.18 5.40 -2.26
N GLY A 116 -4.80 5.07 -3.49
CA GLY A 116 -4.21 5.99 -4.46
C GLY A 116 -2.71 6.18 -4.31
N GLN A 117 -2.05 5.54 -3.33
CA GLN A 117 -0.60 5.52 -3.23
C GLN A 117 0.01 4.73 -4.39
N GLU A 118 1.09 5.29 -4.95
CA GLU A 118 1.89 4.65 -5.99
C GLU A 118 3.17 4.12 -5.35
N ALA A 119 3.60 2.94 -5.79
CA ALA A 119 4.82 2.31 -5.34
C ALA A 119 5.58 1.75 -6.53
N ASP A 120 6.90 1.89 -6.50
CA ASP A 120 7.77 1.25 -7.46
C ASP A 120 7.88 -0.26 -7.19
N ARG A 121 8.48 -0.97 -8.15
CA ARG A 121 8.67 -2.42 -8.06
C ARG A 121 9.46 -2.87 -6.82
N LYS A 122 10.42 -2.08 -6.35
CA LYS A 122 11.27 -2.44 -5.22
C LYS A 122 10.53 -2.23 -3.90
N GLU A 123 9.74 -1.17 -3.80
CA GLU A 123 8.91 -0.87 -2.63
C GLU A 123 7.89 -1.98 -2.37
N VAL A 124 7.29 -2.53 -3.44
CA VAL A 124 6.32 -3.63 -3.35
C VAL A 124 6.79 -4.89 -4.07
N GLU A 125 8.02 -5.33 -3.80
CA GLU A 125 8.66 -6.49 -4.46
C GLU A 125 7.78 -7.75 -4.48
N HIS A 126 7.10 -8.04 -3.37
CA HIS A 126 6.26 -9.24 -3.22
C HIS A 126 5.00 -9.17 -4.09
N VAL A 127 4.42 -7.96 -4.21
CA VAL A 127 3.31 -7.67 -5.13
C VAL A 127 3.75 -7.83 -6.57
N ALA A 128 4.88 -7.24 -6.93
CA ALA A 128 5.43 -7.35 -8.28
C ALA A 128 5.66 -8.81 -8.67
N ARG A 129 6.28 -9.58 -7.78
CA ARG A 129 6.53 -11.01 -7.98
C ARG A 129 5.24 -11.82 -8.12
N ALA A 130 4.24 -11.59 -7.26
CA ALA A 130 2.96 -12.29 -7.34
C ALA A 130 2.22 -11.98 -8.65
N ILE A 131 2.28 -10.74 -9.13
CA ILE A 131 1.65 -10.34 -10.39
C ILE A 131 2.36 -10.98 -11.59
N GLU A 132 3.69 -10.98 -11.60
CA GLU A 132 4.48 -11.47 -12.73
C GLU A 132 4.47 -12.99 -12.86
N LEU A 133 4.58 -13.70 -11.74
CA LEU A 133 4.53 -15.17 -11.73
C LEU A 133 3.08 -15.68 -11.76
N GLY A 134 2.13 -14.85 -11.31
CA GLY A 134 0.76 -15.29 -11.06
C GLY A 134 0.67 -16.30 -9.90
N GLU A 135 1.65 -16.30 -9.00
CA GLU A 135 1.72 -17.23 -7.88
C GLU A 135 1.51 -16.52 -6.55
N ILE A 136 1.06 -17.26 -5.54
CA ILE A 136 0.98 -16.75 -4.18
C ILE A 136 2.40 -16.60 -3.64
N VAL A 137 2.71 -15.44 -3.07
CA VAL A 137 4.00 -15.15 -2.45
C VAL A 137 3.78 -14.98 -0.95
N LEU A 138 4.56 -15.72 -0.15
CA LEU A 138 4.55 -15.62 1.31
C LEU A 138 5.84 -14.96 1.77
N ALA A 139 5.74 -14.05 2.73
CA ALA A 139 6.88 -13.38 3.33
C ALA A 139 6.81 -13.48 4.85
N ASP A 140 7.96 -13.87 5.42
CA ASP A 140 8.11 -14.12 6.84
C ASP A 140 8.21 -12.81 7.66
N ALA A 141 7.54 -12.83 8.81
CA ALA A 141 7.50 -11.76 9.79
C ALA A 141 8.87 -11.32 10.30
N GLN A 142 9.87 -12.21 10.37
CA GLN A 142 11.20 -11.81 10.90
C GLN A 142 11.85 -10.68 10.10
N ARG A 143 11.55 -10.58 8.80
CA ARG A 143 12.12 -9.54 7.93
C ARG A 143 11.27 -8.27 7.89
N LEU A 144 9.95 -8.40 8.04
CA LEU A 144 8.99 -7.31 7.81
C LEU A 144 8.37 -6.74 9.10
N GLY A 145 8.44 -7.48 10.21
CA GLY A 145 7.75 -7.19 11.46
C GLY A 145 6.30 -7.68 11.52
N PHE A 146 5.76 -8.15 10.39
CA PHE A 146 4.38 -8.65 10.24
C PHE A 146 4.34 -9.78 9.21
N ASP A 147 3.36 -10.65 9.32
CA ASP A 147 3.14 -11.72 8.36
C ASP A 147 2.45 -11.17 7.11
N LEU A 148 3.02 -11.47 5.94
CA LEU A 148 2.56 -10.96 4.64
C LEU A 148 2.32 -12.12 3.66
N ASP A 149 1.07 -12.26 3.23
CA ASP A 149 0.68 -13.12 2.11
C ASP A 149 0.25 -12.26 0.93
N VAL A 150 0.70 -12.60 -0.28
CA VAL A 150 0.33 -11.88 -1.50
C VAL A 150 -0.33 -12.84 -2.47
N SER A 151 -1.61 -12.61 -2.76
CA SER A 151 -2.42 -13.45 -3.63
C SER A 151 -2.74 -12.73 -4.95
N PRO A 152 -2.39 -13.29 -6.12
CA PRO A 152 -2.68 -12.68 -7.40
C PRO A 152 -4.17 -12.72 -7.72
N VAL A 153 -4.71 -11.60 -8.23
CA VAL A 153 -6.10 -11.49 -8.67
C VAL A 153 -6.16 -11.79 -10.15
N ARG A 154 -6.88 -12.86 -10.52
CA ARG A 154 -6.99 -13.33 -11.91
C ARG A 154 -8.39 -13.06 -12.48
N ARG A 155 -8.45 -12.55 -13.70
CA ARG A 155 -9.67 -12.37 -14.51
C ARG A 155 -9.42 -12.88 -15.91
N ALA A 156 -10.30 -13.75 -16.42
CA ALA A 156 -10.20 -14.34 -17.75
C ALA A 156 -8.79 -14.90 -18.08
N GLY A 157 -8.11 -15.53 -17.11
CA GLY A 157 -6.77 -16.08 -17.26
C GLY A 157 -5.61 -15.08 -17.13
N LYS A 158 -5.88 -13.77 -17.09
CA LYS A 158 -4.90 -12.69 -16.90
C LYS A 158 -4.82 -12.28 -15.43
N VAL A 159 -3.61 -11.98 -14.94
CA VAL A 159 -3.44 -11.34 -13.62
C VAL A 159 -3.70 -9.84 -13.77
N VAL A 160 -4.67 -9.32 -13.03
CA VAL A 160 -5.10 -7.90 -13.08
C VAL A 160 -4.59 -7.09 -11.89
N GLY A 161 -4.04 -7.77 -10.88
CA GLY A 161 -3.53 -7.17 -9.66
C GLY A 161 -3.14 -8.24 -8.65
N ALA A 162 -2.89 -7.84 -7.41
CA ALA A 162 -2.69 -8.73 -6.28
C ALA A 162 -3.24 -8.12 -4.99
N VAL A 163 -3.71 -8.99 -4.09
CA VAL A 163 -4.12 -8.61 -2.74
C VAL A 163 -3.00 -8.97 -1.78
N THR A 164 -2.52 -7.98 -1.02
CA THR A 164 -1.70 -8.25 0.16
C THR A 164 -2.59 -8.48 1.36
N ARG A 165 -2.32 -9.51 2.14
CA ARG A 165 -2.89 -9.77 3.47
C ARG A 165 -1.79 -9.55 4.51
N GLN A 166 -1.98 -8.58 5.39
CA GLN A 166 -1.00 -8.18 6.40
C GLN A 166 -1.62 -8.34 7.79
N HIS A 167 -0.95 -9.06 8.68
CA HIS A 167 -1.41 -9.21 10.05
C HIS A 167 -0.23 -9.17 11.01
N ALA A 168 -0.51 -8.72 12.24
CA ALA A 168 0.51 -8.64 13.27
C ALA A 168 1.13 -10.02 13.48
N SER A 169 2.46 -10.07 13.46
CA SER A 169 3.20 -11.32 13.60
C SER A 169 2.85 -12.01 14.92
N SER A 170 2.51 -13.31 14.86
CA SER A 170 2.37 -14.11 16.08
C SER A 170 3.73 -14.36 16.73
N SER A 171 4.82 -14.32 15.95
CA SER A 171 6.18 -14.54 16.45
C SER A 171 6.71 -13.42 17.35
N ALA A 172 6.12 -12.23 17.30
CA ALA A 172 6.34 -11.20 18.33
C ALA A 172 5.70 -11.56 19.69
N ARG A 173 4.75 -12.50 19.72
CA ARG A 173 4.11 -13.03 20.95
C ARG A 173 4.77 -14.30 21.48
N GLU A 174 5.68 -14.93 20.74
CA GLU A 174 6.39 -16.16 21.16
C GLU A 174 7.48 -15.90 22.23
N GLY A 175 7.67 -14.65 22.65
CA GLY A 175 8.13 -14.36 24.01
C GLY A 175 7.01 -14.69 24.99
N GLY A 176 6.79 -15.99 25.24
CA GLY A 176 5.66 -16.57 25.96
C GLY A 176 5.15 -15.67 27.10
N SER A 177 3.86 -15.36 27.06
CA SER A 177 3.18 -14.68 28.15
C SER A 177 3.46 -15.42 29.47
N ALA A 178 3.65 -14.69 30.56
CA ALA A 178 3.89 -15.27 31.90
C ALA A 178 2.81 -16.31 32.30
N LEU A 179 1.61 -16.21 31.72
CA LEU A 179 0.52 -17.17 31.89
C LEU A 179 0.74 -18.50 31.14
N GLU A 180 1.36 -18.49 29.97
CA GLU A 180 1.68 -19.71 29.22
C GLU A 180 2.82 -20.49 29.87
N ALA A 181 3.80 -19.76 30.43
CA ALA A 181 4.86 -20.37 31.24
C ALA A 181 4.30 -21.05 32.50
N ALA A 182 3.26 -20.49 33.13
CA ALA A 182 2.64 -21.07 34.31
C ALA A 182 1.79 -22.33 33.99
N TYR A 183 1.13 -22.37 32.83
CA TYR A 183 0.29 -23.51 32.43
C TYR A 183 1.10 -24.73 31.99
N VAL A 184 2.26 -24.53 31.36
CA VAL A 184 3.17 -25.63 30.96
C VAL A 184 3.98 -26.15 32.16
N ALA A 185 4.13 -25.35 33.21
CA ALA A 185 4.90 -25.70 34.42
C ALA A 185 4.09 -26.43 35.51
N SER A 186 2.79 -26.71 35.29
CA SER A 186 1.92 -27.49 36.20
C SER A 186 1.63 -28.88 35.67
#